data_AF-A0A926ZG10-F1
#
_entry.id   AF-A0A926ZG10-F1
#
_cell.length_a   1.000
_cell.length_b   1.000
_cell.length_c   1.000
_cell.angle_alpha   90.00
_cell.angle_beta   90.00
_cell.angle_gamma   90.00
#
_symmetry.space_group_name_H-M   'P 1'
#
loop_
_entity.id
_entity.type
_entity.pdbx_description
1 polymer ?
#
loop_
_entity_poly.entity_id
_entity_poly.type
_entity_poly.pdbx_seq_one_letter_code
_entity_poly.pdbx_strand_id
1 'polypeptide(L)'
;MKTGGDDWKTPLGVYERAIAELASTRQELQAELKNLKELESWKANLRSEIQSAKSDLQAIKSEQQTFQTKLENTKKELSATQIELQKVKAELESKKSQITDIQTKIETTNTLLKSFSSEAQKAVGFAISEAKDAKNQAENALSQIAGLKNQQVVKDTPSKNKTESTNFTSDYDSSSNPTGEVIMILNGVLGMTAAHPRDFEKARQIFVLKDRTSVRMWTNPVGVDHVFLADVNGNMVYGGFVGWIHSQNLSRALEDIRKYFT
;
A
#
# COMPACT_ATOMS: atom_id res chain seq x y z
N MET A 1 -90.86 -12.67 -98.35
CA MET A 1 -90.96 -11.21 -98.06
C MET A 1 -91.10 -11.08 -96.55
N LYS A 2 -90.04 -10.64 -95.84
CA LYS A 2 -89.90 -9.29 -95.24
C LYS A 2 -91.04 -9.01 -94.23
N THR A 3 -90.86 -8.73 -92.94
CA THR A 3 -89.76 -8.27 -92.06
C THR A 3 -90.22 -8.55 -90.60
N GLY A 4 -89.37 -8.99 -89.67
CA GLY A 4 -88.69 -8.09 -88.72
C GLY A 4 -89.62 -7.57 -87.61
N GLY A 5 -89.50 -8.08 -86.39
CA GLY A 5 -90.28 -7.65 -85.22
C GLY A 5 -89.46 -7.88 -83.94
N ASP A 6 -88.49 -7.01 -83.72
CA ASP A 6 -87.40 -7.14 -82.75
C ASP A 6 -87.84 -7.09 -81.28
N ASP A 7 -87.09 -7.86 -80.49
CA ASP A 7 -87.04 -8.07 -79.04
C ASP A 7 -87.24 -6.77 -78.20
N TRP A 8 -88.39 -6.62 -77.52
CA TRP A 8 -88.79 -5.42 -76.76
C TRP A 8 -88.12 -5.28 -75.37
N LYS A 9 -86.90 -5.81 -75.17
CA LYS A 9 -86.15 -5.69 -73.90
C LYS A 9 -86.13 -4.23 -73.41
N THR A 10 -86.77 -4.00 -72.28
CA THR A 10 -87.12 -2.69 -71.71
C THR A 10 -85.91 -1.77 -71.47
N PRO A 11 -85.92 -0.52 -71.97
CA PRO A 11 -84.89 0.49 -71.71
C PRO A 11 -84.60 0.75 -70.22
N LEU A 12 -85.59 0.55 -69.34
CA LEU A 12 -85.47 0.79 -67.88
C LEU A 12 -84.40 -0.07 -67.20
N GLY A 13 -84.29 -1.36 -67.56
CA GLY A 13 -83.30 -2.26 -66.96
C GLY A 13 -81.85 -1.93 -67.33
N VAL A 14 -81.62 -1.25 -68.46
CA VAL A 14 -80.30 -0.73 -68.84
C VAL A 14 -79.91 0.44 -67.94
N TYR A 15 -80.85 1.34 -67.64
CA TYR A 15 -80.62 2.46 -66.72
C TYR A 15 -80.39 1.99 -65.28
N GLU A 16 -81.14 1.00 -64.80
CA GLU A 16 -80.95 0.44 -63.45
C GLU A 16 -79.56 -0.19 -63.27
N ARG A 17 -79.07 -0.92 -64.29
CA ARG A 17 -77.71 -1.47 -64.28
C ARG A 17 -76.64 -0.37 -64.26
N ALA A 18 -76.81 0.66 -65.10
CA ALA A 18 -75.88 1.78 -65.14
C ALA A 18 -75.83 2.55 -63.80
N ILE A 19 -76.98 2.72 -63.12
CA ILE A 19 -77.05 3.35 -61.80
C ILE A 19 -76.33 2.48 -60.76
N ALA A 20 -76.50 1.15 -60.79
CA ALA A 20 -75.81 0.24 -59.88
C ALA A 20 -74.29 0.24 -60.09
N GLU A 21 -73.82 0.25 -61.33
CA GLU A 21 -72.39 0.36 -61.67
C GLU A 21 -71.80 1.70 -61.21
N LEU A 22 -72.53 2.81 -61.41
CA LEU A 22 -72.14 4.13 -60.90
C LEU A 22 -72.10 4.17 -59.36
N ALA A 23 -73.03 3.49 -58.70
CA ALA A 23 -73.02 3.38 -57.24
C ALA A 23 -71.81 2.58 -56.74
N SER A 24 -71.45 1.47 -57.39
CA SER A 24 -70.27 0.67 -57.07
C SER A 24 -68.99 1.47 -57.23
N THR A 25 -68.80 2.09 -58.40
CA THR A 25 -67.61 2.90 -58.69
C THR A 25 -67.47 4.09 -57.72
N ARG A 26 -68.58 4.69 -57.31
CA ARG A 26 -68.56 5.74 -56.26
C ARG A 26 -68.07 5.20 -54.91
N GLN A 27 -68.50 4.01 -54.50
CA GLN A 27 -68.05 3.40 -53.25
C GLN A 27 -66.57 3.05 -53.29
N GLU A 28 -66.10 2.48 -54.41
CA GLU A 28 -64.68 2.19 -54.64
C GLU A 28 -63.84 3.46 -54.55
N LEU A 29 -64.24 4.54 -55.23
CA LEU A 29 -63.55 5.82 -55.16
C LEU A 29 -63.51 6.41 -53.75
N GLN A 30 -64.57 6.25 -52.97
CA GLN A 30 -64.59 6.70 -51.56
C GLN A 30 -63.62 5.89 -50.69
N ALA A 31 -63.51 4.58 -50.92
CA ALA A 31 -62.53 3.74 -50.24
C ALA A 31 -61.09 4.13 -50.62
N GLU A 32 -60.82 4.37 -51.90
CA GLU A 32 -59.51 4.84 -52.36
C GLU A 32 -59.15 6.22 -51.76
N LEU A 33 -60.09 7.16 -51.72
CA LEU A 33 -59.89 8.47 -51.08
C LEU A 33 -59.56 8.34 -49.60
N LYS A 34 -60.13 7.36 -48.90
CA LYS A 34 -59.80 7.07 -47.50
C LYS A 34 -58.36 6.56 -47.38
N ASN A 35 -58.00 5.57 -48.19
CA ASN A 35 -56.64 5.00 -48.20
C ASN A 35 -55.58 6.06 -48.54
N LEU A 36 -55.88 6.97 -49.46
CA LEU A 36 -54.98 8.06 -49.84
C LEU A 36 -54.71 9.03 -48.66
N LYS A 37 -55.74 9.33 -47.86
CA LYS A 37 -55.57 10.16 -46.66
C LYS A 37 -54.72 9.46 -45.59
N GLU A 38 -54.92 8.16 -45.41
CA GLU A 38 -54.09 7.36 -44.50
C GLU A 38 -52.63 7.33 -44.97
N LEU A 39 -52.40 7.19 -46.28
CA LEU A 39 -51.07 7.22 -46.88
C LEU A 39 -50.36 8.57 -46.68
N GLU A 40 -51.07 9.70 -46.86
CA GLU A 40 -50.51 11.03 -46.59
C GLU A 40 -50.17 11.22 -45.10
N SER A 41 -51.00 10.70 -44.19
CA SER A 41 -50.70 10.71 -42.75
C SER A 41 -49.44 9.90 -42.44
N TRP A 42 -49.32 8.70 -43.01
CA TRP A 42 -48.14 7.85 -42.81
C TRP A 42 -46.86 8.50 -43.36
N LYS A 43 -46.93 9.12 -44.54
CA LYS A 43 -45.83 9.89 -45.13
C LYS A 43 -45.41 11.07 -44.25
N ALA A 44 -46.35 11.77 -43.62
CA ALA A 44 -46.05 12.84 -42.67
C ALA A 44 -45.33 12.32 -41.42
N ASN A 45 -45.76 11.17 -40.88
CA ASN A 45 -45.11 10.53 -39.73
C ASN A 45 -43.68 10.11 -40.05
N LEU A 46 -43.47 9.41 -41.17
CA LEU A 46 -42.12 9.02 -41.63
C LEU A 46 -41.20 10.23 -41.81
N ARG A 47 -41.72 11.33 -42.35
CA ARG A 47 -40.94 12.56 -42.51
C ARG A 47 -40.46 13.09 -41.16
N SER A 48 -41.32 13.07 -40.14
CA SER A 48 -40.97 13.50 -38.79
C SER A 48 -39.93 12.57 -38.15
N GLU A 49 -40.09 11.25 -38.28
CA GLU A 49 -39.12 10.26 -37.78
C GLU A 49 -37.74 10.45 -38.43
N ILE A 50 -37.69 10.67 -39.75
CA ILE A 50 -36.45 10.96 -40.47
C ILE A 50 -35.79 12.25 -39.95
N GLN A 51 -36.56 13.29 -39.65
CA GLN A 51 -35.99 14.52 -39.07
C GLN A 51 -35.46 14.32 -37.65
N SER A 52 -36.16 13.52 -36.84
CA SER A 52 -35.70 13.17 -35.49
C SER A 52 -34.38 12.40 -35.55
N ALA A 53 -34.33 11.32 -36.34
CA ALA A 53 -33.13 10.50 -36.50
C ALA A 53 -31.94 11.30 -37.04
N LYS A 54 -32.19 12.30 -37.90
CA LYS A 54 -31.15 13.21 -38.39
C LYS A 54 -30.58 14.08 -37.27
N SER A 55 -31.43 14.56 -36.36
CA SER A 55 -31.01 15.36 -35.21
C SER A 55 -30.19 14.53 -34.23
N ASP A 56 -30.63 13.30 -33.95
CA ASP A 56 -29.92 12.36 -33.09
C ASP A 56 -28.52 12.03 -33.65
N LEU A 57 -28.42 11.80 -34.96
CA LEU A 57 -27.14 11.54 -35.62
C LEU A 57 -26.18 12.73 -35.49
N GLN A 58 -26.68 13.97 -35.58
CA GLN A 58 -25.87 15.16 -35.36
C GLN A 58 -25.37 15.26 -33.91
N ALA A 59 -26.24 14.97 -32.93
CA ALA A 59 -25.85 14.96 -31.52
C ALA A 59 -24.75 13.92 -31.25
N ILE A 60 -24.94 12.69 -31.73
CA ILE A 60 -23.94 11.60 -31.61
C ILE A 60 -22.60 12.02 -32.23
N LYS A 61 -22.62 12.71 -33.37
CA LYS A 61 -21.39 13.21 -34.02
C LYS A 61 -20.66 14.24 -33.15
N SER A 62 -21.37 15.15 -32.50
CA SER A 62 -20.78 16.13 -31.57
C SER A 62 -20.21 15.46 -30.32
N GLU A 63 -20.90 14.46 -29.77
CA GLU A 63 -20.38 13.65 -28.66
C GLU A 63 -19.11 12.89 -29.06
N GLN A 64 -19.08 12.29 -30.25
CA GLN A 64 -17.90 11.61 -30.78
C GLN A 64 -16.68 12.54 -30.85
N GLN A 65 -16.84 13.77 -31.33
CA GLN A 65 -15.77 14.77 -31.36
C GLN A 65 -15.30 15.12 -29.95
N THR A 66 -16.23 15.29 -29.01
CA THR A 66 -15.92 15.56 -27.61
C THR A 66 -15.11 14.42 -26.99
N PHE A 67 -15.48 13.17 -27.27
CA PHE A 67 -14.74 12.00 -26.81
C PHE A 67 -13.33 11.93 -27.41
N GLN A 68 -13.16 12.25 -28.70
CA GLN A 68 -11.84 12.32 -29.33
C GLN A 68 -10.92 13.34 -28.63
N THR A 69 -11.44 14.54 -28.30
CA THR A 69 -10.67 15.55 -27.58
C THR A 69 -10.27 15.07 -26.18
N LYS A 70 -11.20 14.45 -25.44
CA LYS A 70 -10.90 13.88 -24.12
C LYS A 70 -9.82 12.80 -24.20
N LEU A 71 -9.93 11.88 -25.16
CA LEU A 71 -8.95 10.81 -25.36
C LEU A 71 -7.54 11.36 -25.61
N GLU A 72 -7.42 12.38 -26.47
CA GLU A 72 -6.12 12.99 -26.78
C GLU A 72 -5.53 13.72 -25.56
N ASN A 73 -6.36 14.38 -24.75
CA ASN A 73 -5.91 15.01 -23.51
C ASN A 73 -5.43 13.96 -22.49
N THR A 74 -6.19 12.89 -22.28
CA THR A 74 -5.77 11.79 -21.39
C THR A 74 -4.47 11.14 -21.86
N LYS A 75 -4.26 11.02 -23.19
CA LYS A 75 -3.00 10.51 -23.75
C LYS A 75 -1.81 11.42 -23.43
N LYS A 76 -1.99 12.75 -23.50
CA LYS A 76 -0.95 13.73 -23.11
C LYS A 76 -0.63 13.63 -21.63
N GLU A 77 -1.63 13.56 -20.77
CA GLU A 77 -1.46 13.40 -19.32
C GLU A 77 -0.70 12.11 -19.00
N LEU A 78 -1.07 10.98 -19.61
CA LEU A 78 -0.36 9.71 -19.44
C LEU A 78 1.12 9.82 -19.84
N SER A 79 1.42 10.48 -20.95
CA SER A 79 2.81 10.71 -21.38
C SER A 79 3.58 11.57 -20.37
N ALA A 80 2.94 12.59 -19.78
CA ALA A 80 3.55 13.43 -18.76
C ALA A 80 3.85 12.63 -17.48
N THR A 81 2.88 11.85 -16.99
CA THR A 81 3.07 10.97 -15.83
C THR A 81 4.17 9.93 -16.07
N GLN A 82 4.28 9.39 -17.29
CA GLN A 82 5.35 8.45 -17.63
C GLN A 82 6.74 9.10 -17.54
N ILE A 83 6.88 10.37 -17.95
CA ILE A 83 8.14 11.13 -17.82
C ILE A 83 8.48 11.35 -16.34
N GLU A 84 7.51 11.76 -15.52
CA GLU A 84 7.72 11.96 -14.08
C GLU A 84 8.14 10.66 -13.38
N LEU A 85 7.53 9.53 -13.74
CA LEU A 85 7.91 8.22 -13.19
C LEU A 85 9.35 7.84 -13.54
N GLN A 86 9.84 8.13 -14.74
CA GLN A 86 11.25 7.90 -15.09
C GLN A 86 12.18 8.80 -14.27
N LYS A 87 11.81 10.06 -14.02
CA LYS A 87 12.59 10.97 -13.18
C LYS A 87 12.70 10.45 -11.74
N VAL A 88 11.58 10.06 -11.13
CA VAL A 88 11.56 9.48 -9.77
C VAL A 88 12.40 8.21 -9.71
N LYS A 89 12.34 7.36 -10.73
CA LYS A 89 13.17 6.16 -10.81
C LYS A 89 14.67 6.47 -10.82
N ALA A 90 15.09 7.49 -11.59
CA ALA A 90 16.48 7.92 -11.61
C ALA A 90 16.95 8.48 -10.26
N GLU A 91 16.12 9.28 -9.59
CA GLU A 91 16.40 9.80 -8.24
C GLU A 91 16.52 8.67 -7.22
N LEU A 92 15.67 7.63 -7.30
CA LEU A 92 15.73 6.47 -6.42
C LEU A 92 17.04 5.68 -6.59
N GLU A 93 17.48 5.43 -7.82
CA GLU A 93 18.76 4.74 -8.08
C GLU A 93 19.96 5.56 -7.57
N SER A 94 19.92 6.88 -7.74
CA SER A 94 20.95 7.77 -7.18
C SER A 94 21.00 7.68 -5.65
N LYS A 95 19.84 7.75 -4.98
CA LYS A 95 19.76 7.61 -3.52
C LYS A 95 20.22 6.24 -3.04
N LYS A 96 19.90 5.17 -3.77
CA LYS A 96 20.36 3.81 -3.48
C LYS A 96 21.88 3.71 -3.52
N SER A 97 22.53 4.30 -4.53
CA SER A 97 24.00 4.37 -4.60
C SER A 97 24.59 5.11 -3.41
N GLN A 98 24.01 6.24 -3.01
CA GLN A 98 24.47 7.00 -1.84
C GLN A 98 24.34 6.20 -0.55
N ILE A 99 23.27 5.41 -0.38
CA ILE A 99 23.11 4.52 0.77
C ILE A 99 24.23 3.47 0.80
N THR A 100 24.56 2.85 -0.33
CA THR A 100 25.68 1.90 -0.43
C THR A 100 27.01 2.55 -0.05
N ASP A 101 27.27 3.77 -0.51
CA ASP A 101 28.48 4.52 -0.16
C ASP A 101 28.55 4.82 1.35
N ILE A 102 27.41 5.15 1.96
CA ILE A 102 27.34 5.36 3.41
C ILE A 102 27.57 4.06 4.17
N GLN A 103 27.00 2.94 3.71
CA GLN A 103 27.21 1.62 4.32
C GLN A 103 28.68 1.22 4.33
N THR A 104 29.38 1.36 3.20
CA THR A 104 30.83 1.04 3.11
C THR A 104 31.67 1.94 4.01
N LYS A 105 31.33 3.23 4.12
CA LYS A 105 31.97 4.15 5.07
C LYS A 105 31.75 3.73 6.52
N ILE A 106 30.53 3.36 6.90
CA ILE A 106 30.22 2.85 8.25
C ILE A 106 31.03 1.60 8.56
N GLU A 107 31.12 0.65 7.63
CA GLU A 107 31.95 -0.56 7.79
C GLU A 107 33.42 -0.22 8.01
N THR A 108 33.97 0.70 7.21
CA THR A 108 35.35 1.17 7.34
C THR A 108 35.59 1.86 8.69
N THR A 109 34.67 2.72 9.13
CA THR A 109 34.78 3.36 10.44
C THR A 109 34.71 2.33 11.57
N ASN A 110 33.86 1.31 11.45
CA ASN A 110 33.75 0.25 12.44
C ASN A 110 35.03 -0.60 12.54
N THR A 111 35.68 -0.91 11.42
CA THR A 111 36.95 -1.64 11.44
C THR A 111 38.06 -0.81 12.09
N LEU A 112 38.14 0.48 11.75
CA LEU A 112 39.09 1.42 12.39
C LEU A 112 38.83 1.57 13.89
N LEU A 113 37.56 1.67 14.32
CA LEU A 113 37.21 1.77 15.73
C LEU A 113 37.64 0.52 16.52
N LYS A 114 37.47 -0.67 15.94
CA LYS A 114 37.92 -1.94 16.54
C LYS A 114 39.44 -1.99 16.67
N SER A 115 40.20 -1.58 15.65
CA SER A 115 41.66 -1.56 15.74
C SER A 115 42.15 -0.57 16.79
N PHE A 116 41.57 0.64 16.83
CA PHE A 116 41.92 1.65 17.83
C PHE A 116 41.61 1.18 19.25
N SER A 117 40.46 0.50 19.45
CA SER A 117 40.11 -0.11 20.73
C SER A 117 41.12 -1.19 21.16
N SER A 118 41.54 -2.07 20.25
CA SER A 118 42.57 -3.08 20.55
C SER A 118 43.92 -2.44 20.92
N GLU A 119 44.30 -1.36 20.24
CA GLU A 119 45.54 -0.65 20.51
C GLU A 119 45.52 0.03 21.87
N ALA A 120 44.41 0.70 22.20
CA ALA A 120 44.19 1.30 23.51
C ALA A 120 44.21 0.24 24.64
N GLN A 121 43.58 -0.93 24.44
CA GLN A 121 43.62 -2.03 25.41
C GLN A 121 45.05 -2.54 25.66
N LYS A 122 45.85 -2.69 24.59
CA LYS A 122 47.26 -3.09 24.72
C LYS A 122 48.06 -2.05 25.48
N ALA A 123 47.92 -0.77 25.15
CA ALA A 123 48.63 0.33 25.80
C ALA A 123 48.31 0.41 27.31
N VAL A 124 47.04 0.26 27.68
CA VAL A 124 46.61 0.19 29.08
C VAL A 124 47.23 -1.02 29.79
N GLY A 125 47.27 -2.19 29.14
CA GLY A 125 47.92 -3.38 29.67
C GLY A 125 49.40 -3.16 29.98
N PHE A 126 50.16 -2.54 29.07
CA PHE A 126 51.56 -2.19 29.28
C PHE A 126 51.75 -1.23 30.46
N ALA A 127 50.96 -0.15 30.52
CA ALA A 127 51.05 0.82 31.60
C ALA A 127 50.73 0.20 32.98
N ILE A 128 49.77 -0.73 33.05
CA ILE A 128 49.46 -1.48 34.28
C ILE A 128 50.65 -2.36 34.69
N SER A 129 51.29 -3.07 33.75
CA SER A 129 52.46 -3.89 34.07
C SER A 129 53.63 -3.05 34.59
N GLU A 130 53.94 -1.93 33.94
CA GLU A 130 55.03 -1.05 34.32
C GLU A 130 54.79 -0.41 35.70
N ALA A 131 53.57 0.05 35.98
CA ALA A 131 53.19 0.56 37.29
C ALA A 131 53.29 -0.50 38.39
N LYS A 132 52.97 -1.76 38.08
CA LYS A 132 53.09 -2.88 39.02
C LYS A 132 54.55 -3.21 39.33
N ASP A 133 55.40 -3.21 38.32
CA ASP A 133 56.84 -3.44 38.48
C ASP A 133 57.49 -2.32 39.29
N ALA A 134 57.17 -1.06 38.99
CA ALA A 134 57.63 0.10 39.76
C ALA A 134 57.18 0.03 41.22
N LYS A 135 55.93 -0.37 41.49
CA LYS A 135 55.44 -0.59 42.85
C LYS A 135 56.24 -1.68 43.58
N ASN A 136 56.47 -2.83 42.95
CA ASN A 136 57.24 -3.92 43.55
C ASN A 136 58.68 -3.49 43.87
N GLN A 137 59.32 -2.73 42.97
CA GLN A 137 60.64 -2.17 43.21
C GLN A 137 60.65 -1.21 44.40
N ALA A 138 59.64 -0.35 44.53
CA ALA A 138 59.49 0.56 45.67
C ALA A 138 59.27 -0.18 46.99
N GLU A 139 58.46 -1.24 47.02
CA GLU A 139 58.24 -2.09 48.20
C GLU A 139 59.54 -2.82 48.63
N ASN A 140 60.33 -3.30 47.67
CA ASN A 140 61.64 -3.88 47.95
C ASN A 140 62.62 -2.84 48.53
N ALA A 141 62.67 -1.63 47.96
CA ALA A 141 63.52 -0.55 48.46
C ALA A 141 63.13 -0.13 49.89
N LEU A 142 61.83 -0.03 50.18
CA LEU A 142 61.30 0.21 51.53
C LEU A 142 61.76 -0.87 52.52
N SER A 143 61.69 -2.15 52.11
CA SER A 143 62.13 -3.28 52.93
C SER A 143 63.64 -3.22 53.24
N GLN A 144 64.46 -2.82 52.27
CA GLN A 144 65.90 -2.62 52.46
C GLN A 144 66.20 -1.47 53.43
N ILE A 145 65.51 -0.32 53.30
CA ILE A 145 65.65 0.83 54.21
C ILE A 145 65.27 0.44 55.65
N ALA A 146 64.19 -0.33 55.83
CA ALA A 146 63.79 -0.85 57.14
C ALA A 146 64.87 -1.79 57.74
N GLY A 147 65.49 -2.64 56.92
CA GLY A 147 66.61 -3.49 57.33
C GLY A 147 67.85 -2.71 57.79
N LEU A 148 68.19 -1.63 57.08
CA LEU A 148 69.29 -0.73 57.46
C LEU A 148 68.99 0.03 58.76
N LYS A 149 67.73 0.44 58.98
CA LYS A 149 67.30 1.01 60.26
C LYS A 149 67.40 0.02 61.43
N ASN A 150 67.17 -1.28 61.23
CA ASN A 150 67.33 -2.29 62.28
C ASN A 150 68.79 -2.58 62.67
N GLN A 151 69.78 -2.13 61.90
CA GLN A 151 71.19 -2.08 62.33
C GLN A 151 71.55 -0.79 63.08
N GLN A 152 70.61 0.16 63.18
CA GLN A 152 70.70 1.39 63.97
C GLN A 152 69.47 1.52 64.92
N VAL A 153 69.55 0.81 66.06
CA VAL A 153 68.79 1.04 67.32
C VAL A 153 67.41 0.37 67.50
N VAL A 154 67.20 -0.05 68.76
CA VAL A 154 66.15 -0.81 69.47
C VAL A 154 64.71 -0.20 69.46
N LYS A 155 63.71 -1.10 69.53
CA LYS A 155 62.32 -1.05 70.07
C LYS A 155 61.10 -0.68 69.18
N ASP A 156 60.19 -1.67 69.20
CA ASP A 156 58.71 -1.67 69.19
C ASP A 156 57.90 -1.64 67.86
N THR A 157 57.05 -2.68 67.73
CA THR A 157 56.00 -3.02 66.72
C THR A 157 54.60 -2.83 67.40
N PRO A 158 53.40 -3.02 66.77
CA PRO A 158 53.05 -3.43 65.40
C PRO A 158 51.77 -2.81 64.73
N SER A 159 51.49 -3.29 63.49
CA SER A 159 50.18 -3.70 62.91
C SER A 159 49.35 -2.71 62.05
N LYS A 160 49.13 -2.99 60.74
CA LYS A 160 48.00 -3.72 60.05
C LYS A 160 46.86 -2.75 59.65
N ASN A 161 46.10 -2.80 58.55
CA ASN A 161 45.64 -3.80 57.54
C ASN A 161 45.11 -3.05 56.28
N LYS A 162 45.26 -3.56 55.04
CA LYS A 162 44.27 -4.27 54.15
C LYS A 162 42.89 -3.58 53.95
N THR A 163 42.60 -3.07 52.73
CA THR A 163 41.79 -3.64 51.61
C THR A 163 40.28 -3.76 51.86
N GLU A 164 39.41 -3.24 50.96
CA GLU A 164 38.55 -4.05 50.06
C GLU A 164 37.51 -3.24 49.27
N SER A 165 37.34 -3.71 48.03
CA SER A 165 36.36 -3.40 47.00
C SER A 165 35.12 -4.29 47.13
N THR A 166 33.94 -3.78 46.78
CA THR A 166 32.75 -4.62 46.56
C THR A 166 32.15 -4.37 45.17
N ASN A 167 32.21 -5.39 44.32
CA ASN A 167 31.43 -5.52 43.09
C ASN A 167 30.00 -5.94 43.42
N PHE A 168 29.01 -5.30 42.78
CA PHE A 168 27.62 -5.71 42.75
C PHE A 168 27.37 -6.48 41.44
N THR A 169 27.01 -7.77 41.55
CA THR A 169 26.50 -8.59 40.45
C THR A 169 24.99 -8.42 40.33
N SER A 170 24.53 -8.16 39.11
CA SER A 170 23.13 -8.09 38.72
C SER A 170 22.58 -9.48 38.38
N ASP A 171 21.52 -9.90 39.07
CA ASP A 171 20.65 -10.97 38.61
C ASP A 171 19.40 -10.33 37.97
N TYR A 172 19.30 -10.38 36.65
CA TYR A 172 18.15 -9.89 35.86
C TYR A 172 17.25 -11.09 35.55
N ASP A 173 16.15 -11.21 36.29
CA ASP A 173 15.14 -12.27 36.18
C ASP A 173 14.31 -12.11 34.89
N SER A 174 14.18 -13.20 34.14
CA SER A 174 13.55 -13.29 32.82
C SER A 174 12.06 -13.56 32.93
N SER A 175 11.25 -12.53 33.20
CA SER A 175 9.81 -12.59 32.94
C SER A 175 9.57 -12.46 31.44
N SER A 176 9.07 -13.51 30.78
CA SER A 176 8.70 -13.50 29.36
C SER A 176 7.79 -12.30 29.04
N ASN A 177 8.18 -11.47 28.07
CA ASN A 177 7.37 -10.34 27.58
C ASN A 177 6.98 -10.61 26.11
N PRO A 178 5.92 -11.42 25.86
CA PRO A 178 5.48 -11.77 24.52
C PRO A 178 5.26 -10.55 23.62
N THR A 179 4.60 -9.52 24.12
CA THR A 179 4.37 -8.27 23.37
C THR A 179 5.67 -7.60 22.95
N GLY A 180 6.63 -7.47 23.86
CA GLY A 180 7.94 -6.87 23.56
C GLY A 180 8.71 -7.64 22.50
N GLU A 181 8.74 -8.97 22.60
CA GLU A 181 9.39 -9.84 21.62
C GLU A 181 8.72 -9.77 20.24
N VAL A 182 7.39 -9.74 20.20
CA VAL A 182 6.63 -9.58 18.95
C VAL A 182 6.89 -8.21 18.31
N ILE A 183 7.00 -7.13 19.10
CA ILE A 183 7.38 -5.80 18.58
C ILE A 183 8.77 -5.85 17.95
N MET A 184 9.73 -6.58 18.54
CA MET A 184 11.06 -6.76 17.96
C MET A 184 11.00 -7.53 16.63
N ILE A 185 10.20 -8.59 16.55
CA ILE A 185 9.99 -9.35 15.30
C ILE A 185 9.40 -8.45 14.22
N LEU A 186 8.35 -7.69 14.54
CA LEU A 186 7.68 -6.80 13.60
C LEU A 186 8.59 -5.67 13.12
N ASN A 187 9.36 -5.03 14.02
CA ASN A 187 10.36 -4.03 13.64
C ASN A 187 11.48 -4.60 12.75
N GLY A 188 11.75 -5.91 12.84
CA GLY A 188 12.71 -6.63 12.00
C GLY A 188 12.18 -6.98 10.60
N VAL A 189 10.89 -6.83 10.34
CA VAL A 189 10.32 -7.09 9.01
C VAL A 189 10.85 -6.05 8.02
N LEU A 190 11.45 -6.53 6.93
CA LEU A 190 11.97 -5.67 5.88
C LEU A 190 10.87 -4.74 5.34
N GLY A 191 11.14 -3.43 5.37
CA GLY A 191 10.21 -2.40 4.91
C GLY A 191 9.11 -2.01 5.91
N MET A 192 9.22 -2.43 7.17
CA MET A 192 8.35 -1.97 8.24
C MET A 192 8.51 -0.46 8.45
N THR A 193 7.38 0.25 8.44
CA THR A 193 7.28 1.70 8.70
C THR A 193 6.22 1.95 9.76
N ALA A 194 6.44 2.92 10.66
CA ALA A 194 5.48 3.25 11.71
C ALA A 194 4.12 3.69 11.12
N ALA A 195 3.03 3.10 11.61
CA ALA A 195 1.67 3.43 11.18
C ALA A 195 1.06 4.54 12.04
N HIS A 196 0.11 5.28 11.45
CA HIS A 196 -0.60 6.32 12.17
C HIS A 196 -1.71 5.71 13.06
N PRO A 197 -1.88 6.15 14.33
CA PRO A 197 -2.87 5.58 15.25
C PRO A 197 -4.31 5.59 14.71
N ARG A 198 -4.69 6.60 13.92
CA ARG A 198 -6.02 6.70 13.26
C ARG A 198 -6.45 5.44 12.49
N ASP A 199 -5.50 4.66 11.99
CA ASP A 199 -5.78 3.49 11.17
C ASP A 199 -6.04 2.23 12.02
N PHE A 200 -5.72 2.29 13.32
CA PHE A 200 -5.97 1.24 14.31
C PHE A 200 -7.45 0.88 14.44
N GLU A 201 -8.35 1.86 14.40
CA GLU A 201 -9.80 1.65 14.55
C GLU A 201 -10.39 0.79 13.42
N LYS A 202 -9.75 0.80 12.25
CA LYS A 202 -10.16 0.01 11.08
C LYS A 202 -9.60 -1.41 11.11
N ALA A 203 -8.66 -1.69 12.01
CA ALA A 203 -7.95 -2.96 12.04
C ALA A 203 -8.77 -4.07 12.71
N ARG A 204 -8.85 -5.21 12.02
CA ARG A 204 -9.54 -6.41 12.49
C ARG A 204 -8.56 -7.29 13.26
N GLN A 205 -8.96 -7.77 14.43
CA GLN A 205 -8.20 -8.76 15.18
C GLN A 205 -8.07 -10.08 14.41
N ILE A 206 -6.84 -10.58 14.30
CA ILE A 206 -6.53 -11.85 13.63
C ILE A 206 -6.18 -12.95 14.63
N PHE A 207 -5.60 -12.64 15.78
CA PHE A 207 -5.35 -13.56 16.90
C PHE A 207 -4.94 -12.78 18.16
N VAL A 208 -4.75 -13.49 19.28
CA VAL A 208 -4.38 -12.92 20.59
C VAL A 208 -3.15 -13.66 21.12
N LEU A 209 -2.18 -12.93 21.65
CA LEU A 209 -0.95 -13.46 22.24
C LEU A 209 -1.19 -14.02 23.65
N LYS A 210 -0.22 -14.77 24.19
CA LYS A 210 -0.26 -15.35 25.55
C LYS A 210 -0.49 -14.34 26.68
N ASP A 211 -0.02 -13.11 26.52
CA ASP A 211 -0.22 -12.00 27.47
C ASP A 211 -1.53 -11.23 27.24
N ARG A 212 -2.40 -11.74 26.36
CA ARG A 212 -3.69 -11.17 25.94
C ARG A 212 -3.60 -9.92 25.07
N THR A 213 -2.42 -9.59 24.55
CA THR A 213 -2.28 -8.56 23.50
C THR A 213 -2.94 -9.04 22.20
N SER A 214 -3.78 -8.20 21.61
CA SER A 214 -4.45 -8.52 20.34
C SER A 214 -3.60 -8.09 19.15
N VAL A 215 -3.39 -9.00 18.20
CA VAL A 215 -2.76 -8.68 16.91
C VAL A 215 -3.86 -8.38 15.90
N ARG A 216 -3.79 -7.20 15.28
CA ARG A 216 -4.80 -6.67 14.36
C ARG A 216 -4.20 -6.32 13.01
N MET A 217 -4.98 -6.51 11.95
CA MET A 217 -4.60 -6.22 10.57
C MET A 217 -5.60 -5.30 9.89
N TRP A 218 -5.09 -4.40 9.06
CA TRP A 218 -5.89 -3.59 8.14
C TRP A 218 -5.17 -3.44 6.80
N THR A 219 -5.90 -3.59 5.71
CA THR A 219 -5.40 -3.25 4.38
C THR A 219 -6.13 -2.00 3.92
N ASN A 220 -5.38 -0.94 3.60
CA ASN A 220 -5.98 0.32 3.17
C ASN A 220 -6.57 0.22 1.74
N PRO A 221 -7.33 1.22 1.25
CA PRO A 221 -7.96 1.18 -0.08
C PRO A 221 -6.99 1.02 -1.26
N VAL A 222 -5.71 1.34 -1.06
CA VAL A 222 -4.66 1.15 -2.08
C VAL A 222 -3.88 -0.17 -1.89
N GLY A 223 -4.33 -1.06 -1.00
CA GLY A 223 -3.76 -2.41 -0.85
C GLY A 223 -2.50 -2.50 0.01
N VAL A 224 -2.21 -1.51 0.86
CA VAL A 224 -1.05 -1.52 1.77
C VAL A 224 -1.44 -2.13 3.12
N ASP A 225 -0.68 -3.15 3.53
CA ASP A 225 -0.95 -3.92 4.74
C ASP A 225 -0.39 -3.23 5.99
N HIS A 226 -1.25 -3.07 6.98
CA HIS A 226 -0.96 -2.51 8.30
C HIS A 226 -1.18 -3.58 9.36
N VAL A 227 -0.29 -3.62 10.34
CA VAL A 227 -0.35 -4.46 11.54
C VAL A 227 -0.36 -3.56 12.78
N PHE A 228 -1.18 -3.92 13.76
CA PHE A 228 -1.26 -3.23 15.03
C PHE A 228 -1.29 -4.23 16.19
N LEU A 229 -0.77 -3.81 17.34
CA LEU A 229 -0.91 -4.53 18.61
C LEU A 229 -1.73 -3.67 19.57
N ALA A 230 -2.68 -4.28 20.26
CA ALA A 230 -3.44 -3.63 21.33
C ALA A 230 -3.29 -4.39 22.65
N ASP A 231 -3.11 -3.65 23.74
CA ASP A 231 -3.06 -4.21 25.08
C ASP A 231 -4.41 -4.81 25.53
N VAL A 232 -4.44 -5.34 26.75
CA VAL A 232 -5.63 -5.94 27.36
C VAL A 232 -6.80 -4.97 27.56
N ASN A 233 -6.53 -3.66 27.57
CA ASN A 233 -7.52 -2.60 27.68
C ASN A 233 -8.00 -2.12 26.29
N GLY A 234 -7.43 -2.65 25.22
CA GLY A 234 -7.71 -2.26 23.84
C GLY A 234 -6.95 -1.03 23.36
N ASN A 235 -5.98 -0.52 24.13
CA ASN A 235 -5.13 0.59 23.71
C ASN A 235 -4.07 0.11 22.73
N MET A 236 -3.84 0.86 21.65
CA MET A 236 -2.78 0.57 20.71
C MET A 236 -1.40 0.73 21.37
N VAL A 237 -0.58 -0.32 21.34
CA VAL A 237 0.81 -0.32 21.85
C VAL A 237 1.84 -0.37 20.72
N TYR A 238 1.44 -0.81 19.52
CA TYR A 238 2.28 -0.83 18.33
C TYR A 238 1.43 -0.64 17.07
N GLY A 239 2.00 0.03 16.07
CA GLY A 239 1.41 0.16 14.74
C GLY A 239 2.49 0.26 13.68
N GLY A 240 2.40 -0.57 12.65
CA GLY A 240 3.32 -0.57 11.52
C GLY A 240 2.64 -0.97 10.22
N PHE A 241 3.26 -0.64 9.09
CA PHE A 241 2.81 -1.06 7.77
C PHE A 241 4.00 -1.41 6.88
N VAL A 242 3.73 -2.20 5.84
CA VAL A 242 4.72 -2.56 4.82
C VAL A 242 4.18 -2.26 3.43
N GLY A 243 5.05 -1.77 2.54
CA GLY A 243 4.69 -1.60 1.12
C GLY A 243 4.44 -2.93 0.42
N TRP A 244 3.82 -2.90 -0.78
CA TRP A 244 3.41 -4.09 -1.53
C TRP A 244 4.51 -5.14 -1.71
N ILE A 245 5.75 -4.70 -1.96
CA ILE A 245 6.90 -5.61 -2.17
C ILE A 245 7.30 -6.41 -0.92
N HIS A 246 6.80 -6.03 0.25
CA HIS A 246 7.14 -6.61 1.55
C HIS A 246 5.95 -7.27 2.25
N SER A 247 4.76 -7.29 1.62
CA SER A 247 3.55 -7.91 2.16
C SER A 247 3.76 -9.40 2.50
N GLN A 248 4.51 -10.14 1.68
CA GLN A 248 4.87 -11.53 1.98
C GLN A 248 5.78 -11.67 3.21
N ASN A 249 6.69 -10.72 3.47
CA ASN A 249 7.56 -10.77 4.64
C ASN A 249 6.75 -10.55 5.92
N LEU A 250 5.83 -9.58 5.91
CA LEU A 250 4.91 -9.36 7.02
C LEU A 250 4.01 -10.59 7.26
N SER A 251 3.50 -11.19 6.19
CA SER A 251 2.67 -12.40 6.29
C SER A 251 3.42 -13.55 6.97
N ARG A 252 4.66 -13.84 6.55
CA ARG A 252 5.51 -14.86 7.19
C ARG A 252 5.81 -14.54 8.65
N ALA A 253 6.15 -13.29 8.96
CA ALA A 253 6.38 -12.87 10.34
C ALA A 253 5.14 -13.09 11.21
N LEU A 254 3.95 -12.79 10.71
CA LEU A 254 2.69 -13.01 11.43
C LEU A 254 2.38 -14.51 11.62
N GLU A 255 2.72 -15.37 10.67
CA GLU A 255 2.62 -16.82 10.80
C GLU A 255 3.54 -17.35 11.90
N ASP A 256 4.80 -16.89 11.93
CA ASP A 256 5.76 -17.24 12.97
C ASP A 256 5.32 -16.73 14.35
N ILE A 257 4.87 -15.47 14.43
CA ILE A 257 4.32 -14.89 15.66
C ILE A 257 3.15 -15.74 16.16
N ARG A 258 2.21 -16.07 15.27
CA ARG A 258 1.06 -16.91 15.63
C ARG A 258 1.54 -18.27 16.17
N LYS A 259 2.52 -18.89 15.53
CA LYS A 259 3.00 -20.23 15.91
C LYS A 259 3.65 -20.27 17.30
N TYR A 260 4.41 -19.23 17.68
CA TYR A 260 5.22 -19.26 18.91
C TYR A 260 4.63 -18.47 20.09
N PHE A 261 3.76 -17.48 19.82
CA PHE A 261 3.30 -16.51 20.83
C PHE A 261 1.79 -16.58 21.15
N THR A 262 1.02 -17.44 20.49
CA THR A 262 -0.36 -17.78 20.88
C THR A 262 -0.39 -19.12 21.58
#